data_AF-A0A537PB66-F1
#
_entry.id   AF-A0A537PB66-F1
#
_cell.length_a   1.000
_cell.length_b   1.000
_cell.length_c   1.000
_cell.angle_alpha   90.00
_cell.angle_beta   90.00
_cell.angle_gamma   90.00
#
_symmetry.space_group_name_H-M   'P 1'
#
loop_
_entity.id
_entity.type
_entity.pdbx_description
1 polymer ?
#
loop_
_entity_poly.entity_id
_entity_poly.type
_entity_poly.pdbx_seq_one_letter_code
_entity_poly.pdbx_strand_id
1 'polypeptide(L)'
;MDGGIFFYAVALIAAVLVGASKGGLPIVGMLGVPVLALATPPVHAAGLLLPIFVVTDLFGLWAYRREFDRRNLMILIPATTLGVAIG
;
A
#
# COMPACT_ATOMS: atom_id res chain seq x y z
N MET A 1 -21.56 -7.82 -6.52
CA MET A 1 -20.38 -8.41 -5.85
C MET A 1 -20.89 -9.67 -5.20
N ASP A 2 -20.57 -10.83 -5.76
CA ASP A 2 -21.00 -12.09 -5.17
C ASP A 2 -20.14 -12.28 -3.91
N GLY A 3 -20.63 -11.79 -2.77
CA GLY A 3 -19.93 -11.75 -1.48
C GLY A 3 -19.77 -13.13 -0.83
N GLY A 4 -19.35 -14.12 -1.61
CA GLY A 4 -19.10 -15.47 -1.15
C GLY A 4 -17.84 -15.58 -0.30
N ILE A 5 -17.73 -16.67 0.45
CA ILE A 5 -16.54 -17.01 1.28
C ILE A 5 -15.22 -16.83 0.51
N PHE A 6 -15.21 -17.17 -0.79
CA PHE A 6 -14.02 -17.07 -1.63
C PHE A 6 -13.51 -15.63 -1.76
N PHE A 7 -14.39 -14.66 -1.97
CA PHE A 7 -14.00 -13.25 -2.07
C PHE A 7 -13.33 -12.77 -0.78
N TYR A 8 -13.93 -13.05 0.39
CA TYR A 8 -13.37 -12.64 1.67
C TYR A 8 -12.05 -13.32 1.99
N ALA A 9 -11.90 -14.61 1.64
CA ALA A 9 -10.64 -15.33 1.83
C ALA A 9 -9.51 -14.70 0.99
N VAL A 10 -9.77 -14.41 -0.29
CA VAL A 10 -8.81 -13.80 -1.19
C VAL A 10 -8.51 -12.35 -0.78
N ALA A 11 -9.52 -11.58 -0.36
CA ALA A 11 -9.35 -10.22 0.14
C ALA A 11 -8.50 -10.17 1.43
N LEU A 12 -8.72 -11.12 2.35
CA LEU A 12 -7.89 -11.24 3.55
C LEU A 12 -6.43 -11.53 3.19
N ILE A 13 -6.19 -12.49 2.28
CA ILE A 13 -4.84 -12.79 1.80
C ILE A 13 -4.22 -11.54 1.18
N ALA A 14 -4.91 -10.88 0.25
CA ALA A 14 -4.42 -9.66 -0.39
C ALA A 14 -4.07 -8.56 0.62
N ALA A 15 -4.91 -8.33 1.63
CA ALA A 15 -4.66 -7.36 2.69
C ALA A 15 -3.41 -7.71 3.51
N VAL A 16 -3.22 -8.98 3.86
CA VAL A 16 -2.02 -9.47 4.57
C VAL A 16 -0.76 -9.28 3.73
N LEU A 17 -0.81 -9.58 2.44
CA LEU A 17 0.33 -9.40 1.52
C LEU A 17 0.71 -7.91 1.42
N VAL A 18 -0.28 -7.02 1.34
CA VAL A 18 -0.06 -5.56 1.35
C VAL A 18 0.56 -5.11 2.67
N GLY A 19 0.03 -5.55 3.81
CA GLY A 19 0.60 -5.23 5.13
C GLY A 19 2.04 -5.72 5.30
N ALA A 20 2.33 -6.96 4.88
CA ALA A 20 3.67 -7.55 4.95
C ALA A 20 4.71 -6.76 4.13
N SER A 21 4.28 -6.08 3.05
CA SER A 21 5.16 -5.25 2.24
C SER A 21 5.80 -4.09 3.00
N LYS A 22 5.14 -3.58 4.05
CA LYS A 22 5.64 -2.51 4.92
C LYS A 22 6.41 -3.03 6.14
N GLY A 23 6.33 -4.34 6.41
CA GLY A 23 7.01 -5.01 7.54
C GLY A 23 8.37 -5.64 7.21
N GLY A 24 8.81 -5.62 5.94
CA GLY A 24 10.12 -6.14 5.53
C GLY A 24 10.12 -7.04 4.29
N LEU A 25 8.95 -7.34 3.70
CA LEU A 25 8.83 -8.15 2.49
C LEU A 25 8.20 -7.35 1.32
N PRO A 26 8.89 -6.31 0.79
CA PRO A 26 8.29 -5.35 -0.14
C PRO A 26 7.74 -5.99 -1.42
N ILE A 27 8.39 -7.05 -1.92
CA ILE A 27 8.00 -7.76 -3.16
C ILE A 27 6.57 -8.33 -3.05
N VAL A 28 6.15 -8.73 -1.85
CA VAL A 28 4.88 -9.45 -1.66
C VAL A 28 3.67 -8.52 -1.82
N GLY A 29 3.84 -7.21 -1.61
CA GLY A 29 2.78 -6.22 -1.79
C GLY A 29 2.28 -6.11 -3.24
N MET A 30 3.13 -6.37 -4.23
CA MET A 30 2.75 -6.33 -5.65
C MET A 30 1.73 -7.41 -6.01
N LEU A 31 1.64 -8.47 -5.21
CA LEU A 31 0.69 -9.57 -5.39
C LEU A 31 -0.72 -9.23 -4.88
N GLY A 32 -0.90 -8.17 -4.08
CA GLY A 32 -2.21 -7.82 -3.51
C GLY A 32 -3.30 -7.64 -4.56
N VAL A 33 -3.06 -6.79 -5.56
CA VAL A 33 -4.04 -6.52 -6.63
C VAL A 33 -4.28 -7.76 -7.51
N PRO A 34 -3.27 -8.47 -8.04
CA PRO A 34 -3.47 -9.70 -8.81
C PRO A 34 -4.23 -10.80 -8.04
N VAL A 35 -3.94 -10.97 -6.74
CA VAL A 35 -4.63 -11.96 -5.90
C VAL A 35 -6.10 -11.61 -5.78
N LEU A 36 -6.44 -10.36 -5.42
CA LEU A 36 -7.84 -9.92 -5.33
C LEU A 36 -8.57 -9.93 -6.69
N ALA A 37 -7.83 -9.72 -7.78
CA ALA A 37 -8.37 -9.78 -9.12
C ALA A 37 -8.87 -11.18 -9.54
N LEU A 38 -8.50 -12.24 -8.81
CA LEU A 38 -9.05 -13.59 -9.00
C LEU A 38 -10.56 -13.67 -8.67
N ALA A 39 -11.07 -12.74 -7.85
CA ALA A 39 -12.45 -12.74 -7.39
C ALA A 39 -13.25 -11.51 -7.86
N THR A 40 -12.62 -10.52 -8.50
CA THR A 40 -13.25 -9.22 -8.82
C THR A 40 -12.50 -8.54 -9.97
N PRO A 41 -13.15 -7.70 -10.80
CA PRO A 41 -12.46 -6.98 -11.87
C PRO A 41 -11.21 -6.21 -11.37
N PRO A 42 -10.09 -6.20 -12.11
CA PRO A 42 -8.82 -5.62 -11.64
C PRO A 42 -8.92 -4.17 -11.18
N VAL A 43 -9.70 -3.35 -11.88
CA VAL A 43 -9.93 -1.93 -11.52
C VAL A 43 -10.60 -1.80 -10.15
N HIS A 44 -11.58 -2.67 -9.87
CA HIS A 44 -12.25 -2.70 -8.57
C HIS A 44 -11.34 -3.25 -7.49
N ALA A 45 -10.55 -4.30 -7.78
CA ALA A 45 -9.57 -4.85 -6.85
C ALA A 45 -8.53 -3.80 -6.41
N ALA A 46 -8.00 -3.02 -7.36
CA ALA A 46 -7.11 -1.90 -7.06
C ALA A 46 -7.81 -0.87 -6.17
N GLY A 47 -9.03 -0.45 -6.54
CA GLY A 47 -9.83 0.50 -5.75
C GLY A 47 -10.10 0.04 -4.31
N LEU A 48 -10.38 -1.25 -4.11
CA LEU A 48 -10.62 -1.83 -2.79
C LEU A 48 -9.37 -1.87 -1.91
N LEU A 49 -8.19 -2.03 -2.50
CA LEU A 49 -6.92 -2.07 -1.77
C LEU A 49 -6.36 -0.68 -1.47
N LEU A 50 -6.77 0.38 -2.19
CA LEU A 50 -6.28 1.75 -1.97
C LEU A 50 -6.34 2.19 -0.49
N PRO A 51 -7.47 2.03 0.23
CA PRO A 51 -7.52 2.39 1.65
C PRO A 51 -6.54 1.59 2.50
N ILE A 52 -6.33 0.31 2.17
CA ILE A 52 -5.39 -0.55 2.87
C ILE A 52 -3.97 -0.06 2.65
N PHE A 53 -3.60 0.27 1.40
CA PHE A 53 -2.29 0.86 1.10
C PHE A 53 -2.03 2.11 1.92
N VAL A 54 -2.99 3.06 1.94
CA VAL A 54 -2.90 4.29 2.73
C VAL A 54 -2.69 4.00 4.21
N VAL A 55 -3.50 3.12 4.81
CA VAL A 55 -3.38 2.76 6.23
C VAL A 55 -2.02 2.13 6.53
N THR A 56 -1.56 1.20 5.68
CA THR A 56 -0.25 0.55 5.88
C THR A 56 0.92 1.52 5.74
N ASP A 57 0.82 2.53 4.87
CA ASP A 57 1.81 3.59 4.75
C ASP A 57 1.86 4.48 5.99
N LEU A 58 0.69 4.84 6.55
CA LEU A 58 0.62 5.60 7.79
C LEU A 58 1.26 4.85 8.95
N PHE A 59 1.01 3.53 9.07
CA PHE A 59 1.66 2.70 10.07
C PHE A 59 3.17 2.58 9.84
N GLY A 60 3.61 2.42 8.59
CA GLY A 60 5.03 2.40 8.23
C GLY A 60 5.74 3.69 8.61
N LEU A 61 5.14 4.85 8.31
CA LEU A 61 5.67 6.15 8.70
C LEU A 61 5.68 6.33 10.23
N TRP A 62 4.62 5.90 10.91
CA TRP A 62 4.54 5.97 12.37
C TRP A 62 5.60 5.11 13.04
N ALA A 63 5.87 3.91 12.51
CA ALA A 63 6.95 3.06 12.98
C ALA A 63 8.33 3.72 12.76
N TYR A 64 8.53 4.35 11.60
CA TYR A 64 9.80 4.99 11.23
C TYR A 64 10.01 6.41 11.81
N ARG A 65 9.02 6.98 12.50
CA ARG A 65 9.00 8.40 12.93
C ARG A 65 10.16 8.87 13.81
N ARG A 66 10.97 7.97 14.37
CA ARG A 66 12.10 8.31 15.25
C ARG A 66 13.48 8.11 14.61
N GLU A 67 13.54 7.44 13.46
CA GLU A 67 14.80 7.06 12.82
C GLU A 67 15.05 7.81 11.51
N PHE A 68 14.60 9.06 11.43
CA PHE A 68 14.77 9.88 10.23
C PHE A 68 15.86 10.95 10.39
N ASP A 69 16.54 11.27 9.29
CA ASP A 69 17.48 12.39 9.22
C ASP A 69 16.75 13.69 8.83
N ARG A 70 16.77 14.67 9.73
CA ARG A 70 16.11 15.97 9.55
C ARG A 70 16.67 16.76 8.36
N ARG A 71 17.98 16.69 8.12
CA ARG A 71 18.65 17.40 7.02
C ARG A 71 18.19 16.83 5.69
N ASN A 72 18.16 15.50 5.56
CA ASN A 72 17.67 14.86 4.34
C ASN A 72 16.19 15.18 4.10
N LEU A 73 15.37 15.18 5.17
CA LEU A 73 13.95 15.52 5.07
C LEU A 73 13.73 16.96 4.57
N MET A 74 14.51 17.92 5.09
CA MET A 74 14.43 19.33 4.67
C MET A 74 14.85 19.56 3.22
N ILE A 75 15.67 18.68 2.64
CA ILE A 75 16.04 18.72 1.22
C ILE A 75 14.97 18.03 0.37
N LEU A 76 14.53 16.83 0.80
CA LEU A 76 13.58 16.01 0.07
C LEU A 76 12.19 16.65 -0.03
N ILE A 77 11.65 17.22 1.05
CA ILE A 77 10.29 17.81 1.06
C ILE A 77 10.11 18.87 -0.04
N PRO A 78 10.92 19.94 -0.12
CA PRO A 78 10.74 20.96 -1.15
C PRO A 78 11.07 20.44 -2.55
N ALA A 79 12.12 19.61 -2.71
CA ALA A 79 12.51 19.06 -4.00
C ALA A 79 11.43 18.14 -4.58
N THR A 80 10.87 17.23 -3.77
CA THR A 80 9.79 16.33 -4.18
C THR A 80 8.49 17.09 -4.45
N THR A 81 8.15 18.08 -3.62
CA THR A 81 6.96 18.92 -3.84
C THR A 81 7.03 19.66 -5.18
N LEU A 82 8.17 20.29 -5.48
CA LEU A 82 8.37 20.95 -6.77
C LEU A 82 8.37 19.96 -7.94
N GLY A 83 9.01 18.80 -7.78
CA GLY A 83 9.03 17.76 -8.80
C GLY A 83 7.63 17.24 -9.15
N VAL A 84 6.80 16.96 -8.15
CA VAL A 84 5.41 16.52 -8.34
C VAL A 84 4.52 17.63 -8.92
N ALA A 85 4.79 18.90 -8.58
CA ALA A 85 4.01 20.02 -9.10
C ALA A 85 4.30 20.35 -10.57
N ILE A 86 5.52 20.06 -11.05
CA ILE A 86 5.94 20.32 -12.42
C ILE A 86 5.62 19.13 -13.35
N GLY A 87 5.69 17.90 -12.84
CA GLY A 87 5.43 16.67 -13.59
C GLY A 87 3.95 16.40 -13.83
#